data_AF-A0A4Z0YJL5-F1
#
_entry.id   AF-A0A4Z0YJL5-F1
#
_cell.length_a   1.000
_cell.length_b   1.000
_cell.length_c   1.000
_cell.angle_alpha   90.00
_cell.angle_beta   90.00
_cell.angle_gamma   90.00
#
_symmetry.space_group_name_H-M   'P 1'
#
loop_
_entity.id
_entity.type
_entity.pdbx_description
1 polymer ?
#
loop_
_entity_poly.entity_id
_entity_poly.type
_entity_poly.pdbx_seq_one_letter_code
_entity_poly.pdbx_strand_id
1 'polypeptide(L)'
;MAQEWNGVEEAIEDPEEIRVIFCALDSFGQYAKNSHLNCTHFRRQAFYALPQAHWQMLAAPPFNYLDTLNRVDDAIESNADLARTIVKMGLHSFGMVEADKEAVMPEEWSGIAKCNDLDKARSTIRQFYRDWSAEGRVERDACYGPVFKALEAEKARKLASASQADTATQTEADIQTPVNSPLRVLVPGAGLGRLVFDLCRLGYDTEGNEISYHQLLASSYILNSCDRAGRHTIYPWIHSFSNHRSRSNQFTSYGIPDVHPQQTLADTTAAGGKIGTMGD
;
A
#
# COMPACT_ATOMS: atom_id res chain seq x y z
N MET A 1 -9.89 -18.29 14.45
CA MET A 1 -9.42 -17.33 13.43
C MET A 1 -10.00 -15.96 13.73
N ALA A 2 -9.72 -15.46 14.94
CA ALA A 2 -10.15 -14.17 15.47
C ALA A 2 -9.07 -13.74 16.48
N GLN A 3 -7.91 -13.38 15.94
CA GLN A 3 -6.75 -12.86 16.66
C GLN A 3 -6.02 -11.90 15.72
N GLU A 4 -6.76 -10.99 15.07
CA GLU A 4 -6.16 -10.06 14.10
C GLU A 4 -5.63 -8.77 14.73
N TRP A 5 -5.99 -8.41 15.98
CA TRP A 5 -5.53 -7.17 16.63
C TRP A 5 -5.56 -7.27 18.18
N ASN A 6 -4.81 -8.20 18.78
CA ASN A 6 -4.64 -8.19 20.24
C ASN A 6 -3.80 -6.96 20.64
N GLY A 7 -4.45 -5.92 21.17
CA GLY A 7 -3.79 -4.72 21.72
C GLY A 7 -4.34 -3.37 21.24
N VAL A 8 -5.24 -3.37 20.23
CA VAL A 8 -5.87 -2.13 19.73
C VAL A 8 -7.32 -1.98 20.23
N GLU A 9 -7.89 -3.03 20.81
CA GLU A 9 -9.24 -3.03 21.41
C GLU A 9 -9.40 -1.98 22.52
N GLU A 10 -8.31 -1.58 23.19
CA GLU A 10 -8.27 -0.50 24.19
C GLU A 10 -7.54 0.77 23.68
N ALA A 11 -7.02 0.79 22.45
CA ALA A 11 -6.14 1.87 21.98
C ALA A 11 -6.91 3.02 21.29
N ILE A 12 -8.05 2.74 20.65
CA ILE A 12 -8.80 3.76 19.90
C ILE A 12 -9.85 4.41 20.82
N GLU A 13 -9.39 4.96 21.94
CA GLU A 13 -10.25 5.77 22.83
C GLU A 13 -10.12 7.27 22.54
N ASP A 14 -9.08 7.71 21.84
CA ASP A 14 -8.86 9.11 21.50
C ASP A 14 -9.83 9.56 20.37
N PRO A 15 -10.76 10.49 20.65
CA PRO A 15 -11.68 11.02 19.63
C PRO A 15 -10.97 11.66 18.43
N GLU A 16 -9.78 12.25 18.63
CA GLU A 16 -9.03 12.85 17.53
C GLU A 16 -8.43 11.78 16.61
N GLU A 17 -7.96 10.67 17.17
CA GLU A 17 -7.48 9.52 16.41
C GLU A 17 -8.59 8.87 15.59
N ILE A 18 -9.76 8.64 16.21
CA ILE A 18 -10.98 8.16 15.52
C ILE A 18 -11.29 9.05 14.32
N ARG A 19 -11.29 10.38 14.52
CA ARG A 19 -11.58 11.34 13.45
C ARG A 19 -10.59 11.22 12.30
N VAL A 20 -9.30 11.00 12.58
CA VAL A 20 -8.26 10.85 11.54
C VAL A 20 -8.42 9.54 10.76
N ILE A 21 -8.75 8.44 11.45
CA ILE A 21 -9.05 7.14 10.82
C ILE A 21 -10.23 7.30 9.86
N PHE A 22 -11.33 7.89 10.32
CA PHE A 22 -12.51 8.11 9.47
C PHE A 22 -12.23 9.10 8.34
N CYS A 23 -11.42 10.13 8.53
CA CYS A 23 -10.97 11.00 7.43
C CYS A 23 -10.24 10.20 6.33
N ALA A 24 -9.42 9.21 6.71
CA ALA A 24 -8.71 8.36 5.77
C ALA A 24 -9.62 7.33 5.09
N LEU A 25 -10.54 6.70 5.83
CA LEU A 25 -11.53 5.79 5.24
C LEU A 25 -12.47 6.53 4.28
N ASP A 26 -12.98 7.70 4.68
CA ASP A 26 -13.87 8.51 3.86
C ASP A 26 -13.15 9.03 2.62
N SER A 27 -11.86 9.37 2.70
CA SER A 27 -11.10 9.80 1.53
C SER A 27 -10.95 8.69 0.49
N PHE A 28 -10.78 7.42 0.91
CA PHE A 28 -10.84 6.27 0.01
C PHE A 28 -12.26 6.04 -0.53
N GLY A 29 -13.28 6.14 0.32
CA GLY A 29 -14.70 6.01 -0.08
C GLY A 29 -15.11 7.05 -1.14
N GLN A 30 -14.57 8.26 -1.05
CA GLN A 30 -14.80 9.34 -2.00
C GLN A 30 -13.89 9.30 -3.24
N TYR A 31 -12.98 8.33 -3.36
CA TYR A 31 -11.98 8.28 -4.43
C TYR A 31 -12.61 8.42 -5.83
N ALA A 32 -13.63 7.63 -6.16
CA ALA A 32 -14.28 7.64 -7.47
C ALA A 32 -14.90 9.01 -7.76
N LYS A 33 -15.76 9.50 -6.85
CA LYS A 33 -16.44 10.79 -6.96
C LYS A 33 -15.45 11.94 -7.18
N ASN A 34 -14.40 12.00 -6.35
CA ASN A 34 -13.38 13.05 -6.47
C ASN A 34 -12.57 12.92 -7.76
N SER A 35 -12.19 11.70 -8.13
CA SER A 35 -11.42 11.43 -9.34
C SER A 35 -12.21 11.78 -10.60
N HIS A 36 -13.49 11.42 -10.71
CA HIS A 36 -14.33 11.81 -11.84
C HIS A 36 -14.48 13.33 -11.94
N LEU A 37 -14.71 14.01 -10.81
CA LEU A 37 -14.81 15.48 -10.79
C LEU A 37 -13.53 16.14 -11.33
N ASN A 38 -12.38 15.73 -10.80
CA ASN A 38 -11.09 16.38 -11.09
C ASN A 38 -10.43 15.92 -12.39
N CYS A 39 -10.67 14.68 -12.81
CA CYS A 39 -10.06 14.12 -14.01
C CYS A 39 -10.94 14.33 -15.23
N THR A 40 -12.25 14.07 -15.18
CA THR A 40 -13.05 13.98 -16.40
C THR A 40 -14.15 15.02 -16.49
N HIS A 41 -14.85 15.36 -15.39
CA HIS A 41 -15.97 16.30 -15.41
C HIS A 41 -15.57 17.69 -15.92
N PHE A 42 -14.60 18.35 -15.28
CA PHE A 42 -14.15 19.67 -15.74
C PHE A 42 -13.51 19.64 -17.13
N ARG A 43 -12.89 18.51 -17.51
CA ARG A 43 -12.32 18.35 -18.86
C ARG A 43 -13.41 18.22 -19.93
N ARG A 44 -14.53 17.56 -19.63
CA ARG A 44 -15.71 17.51 -20.52
C ARG A 44 -16.35 18.89 -20.65
N GLN A 45 -16.52 19.62 -19.54
CA GLN A 45 -17.04 20.99 -19.59
C GLN A 45 -16.18 21.88 -20.47
N ALA A 46 -14.85 21.86 -20.26
CA ALA A 46 -13.91 22.63 -21.06
C ALA A 46 -13.93 22.21 -22.54
N PHE A 47 -14.05 20.91 -22.82
CA PHE A 47 -14.15 20.39 -24.19
C PHE A 47 -15.38 20.92 -24.93
N TYR A 48 -16.55 20.90 -24.30
CA TYR A 48 -17.79 21.40 -24.92
C TYR A 48 -17.85 22.92 -25.02
N ALA A 49 -17.04 23.64 -24.24
CA ALA A 49 -16.90 25.09 -24.34
C ALA A 49 -15.99 25.54 -25.52
N LEU A 50 -15.32 24.61 -26.20
CA LEU A 50 -14.48 24.94 -27.36
C LEU A 50 -15.33 25.38 -28.57
N PRO A 51 -14.78 26.25 -29.44
CA PRO A 51 -15.40 26.54 -30.73
C PRO A 51 -15.65 25.27 -31.55
N GLN A 52 -16.68 25.28 -32.39
CA GLN A 52 -17.13 24.11 -33.14
C GLN A 52 -16.01 23.40 -33.92
N ALA A 53 -15.20 24.18 -34.64
CA ALA A 53 -14.09 23.65 -35.42
C ALA A 53 -13.06 22.89 -34.55
N HIS A 54 -12.84 23.32 -33.30
CA HIS A 54 -11.86 22.70 -32.41
C HIS A 54 -12.39 21.42 -31.77
N TRP A 55 -13.59 21.42 -31.19
CA TRP A 55 -14.08 20.18 -30.57
C TRP A 55 -14.35 19.10 -31.61
N GLN A 56 -14.81 19.46 -32.83
CA GLN A 56 -14.98 18.49 -33.92
C GLN A 56 -13.64 17.87 -34.33
N MET A 57 -12.57 18.66 -34.41
CA MET A 57 -11.22 18.16 -34.67
C MET A 57 -10.76 17.16 -33.61
N LEU A 58 -11.10 17.41 -32.33
CA LEU A 58 -10.72 16.56 -31.21
C LEU A 58 -11.67 15.35 -30.98
N ALA A 59 -12.79 15.28 -31.70
CA ALA A 59 -13.79 14.21 -31.64
C ALA A 59 -13.74 13.26 -32.86
N ALA A 60 -12.71 13.38 -33.71
CA ALA A 60 -12.58 12.64 -34.96
C ALA A 60 -11.20 11.95 -35.07
N PRO A 61 -11.04 10.89 -35.89
CA PRO A 61 -9.75 10.26 -36.10
C PRO A 61 -8.64 11.25 -36.50
N PRO A 62 -7.37 11.02 -36.10
CA PRO A 62 -6.84 9.79 -35.52
C PRO A 62 -6.92 9.70 -33.99
N PHE A 63 -7.49 10.69 -33.30
CA PHE A 63 -7.62 10.68 -31.84
C PHE A 63 -8.99 11.21 -31.39
N ASN A 64 -9.67 10.50 -30.49
CA ASN A 64 -10.93 10.95 -29.91
C ASN A 64 -10.73 11.28 -28.43
N TYR A 65 -10.89 12.55 -28.09
CA TYR A 65 -10.73 13.02 -26.72
C TYR A 65 -11.85 12.55 -25.80
N LEU A 66 -13.09 12.43 -26.29
CA LEU A 66 -14.20 11.92 -25.48
C LEU A 66 -13.98 10.43 -25.14
N ASP A 67 -13.50 9.63 -26.09
CA ASP A 67 -13.12 8.24 -25.82
C ASP A 67 -11.98 8.16 -24.81
N THR A 68 -11.04 9.11 -24.85
CA THR A 68 -9.98 9.22 -23.84
C THR A 68 -10.58 9.44 -22.46
N LEU A 69 -11.54 10.36 -22.31
CA LEU A 69 -12.17 10.63 -21.01
C LEU A 69 -13.03 9.45 -20.52
N ASN A 70 -13.70 8.73 -21.43
CA ASN A 70 -14.45 7.51 -21.07
C ASN A 70 -13.51 6.42 -20.53
N ARG A 71 -12.36 6.21 -21.17
CA ARG A 71 -11.34 5.27 -20.68
C ARG A 71 -10.73 5.68 -19.35
N VAL A 72 -10.62 6.98 -19.08
CA VAL A 72 -10.21 7.49 -17.76
C VAL A 72 -11.27 7.15 -16.72
N ASP A 73 -12.56 7.31 -17.03
CA ASP A 73 -13.64 6.93 -16.11
C ASP A 73 -13.63 5.44 -15.78
N ASP A 74 -13.49 4.56 -16.77
CA ASP A 74 -13.39 3.10 -16.54
C ASP A 74 -12.20 2.75 -15.64
N ALA A 75 -11.06 3.42 -15.86
CA ALA A 75 -9.86 3.22 -15.06
C ALA A 75 -9.96 3.80 -13.64
N ILE A 76 -10.73 4.88 -13.45
CA ILE A 76 -11.06 5.42 -12.13
C ILE A 76 -11.86 4.38 -11.35
N GLU A 77 -12.85 3.73 -11.97
CA GLU A 77 -13.64 2.71 -11.29
C GLU A 77 -12.81 1.48 -10.91
N SER A 78 -11.91 1.03 -11.78
CA SER A 78 -10.98 -0.06 -11.44
C SER A 78 -10.09 0.28 -10.23
N ASN A 79 -9.60 1.52 -10.13
CA ASN A 79 -8.87 1.97 -8.94
C ASN A 79 -9.78 2.12 -7.71
N ALA A 80 -11.03 2.53 -7.92
CA ALA A 80 -12.02 2.68 -6.86
C ALA A 80 -12.42 1.34 -6.24
N ASP A 81 -12.38 0.24 -6.99
CA ASP A 81 -12.59 -1.11 -6.43
C ASP A 81 -11.57 -1.44 -5.34
N LEU A 82 -10.30 -1.10 -5.54
CA LEU A 82 -9.28 -1.23 -4.50
C LEU A 82 -9.58 -0.30 -3.32
N ALA A 83 -9.89 0.96 -3.57
CA ALA A 83 -10.21 1.93 -2.51
C ALA A 83 -11.40 1.47 -1.65
N ARG A 84 -12.49 1.00 -2.28
CA ARG A 84 -13.66 0.42 -1.61
C ARG A 84 -13.30 -0.82 -0.79
N THR A 85 -12.40 -1.66 -1.31
CA THR A 85 -11.91 -2.84 -0.59
C THR A 85 -11.14 -2.42 0.67
N ILE A 86 -10.26 -1.41 0.57
CA ILE A 86 -9.53 -0.86 1.71
C ILE A 86 -10.50 -0.31 2.77
N VAL A 87 -11.55 0.42 2.37
CA VAL A 87 -12.58 0.90 3.30
C VAL A 87 -13.27 -0.26 3.99
N LYS A 88 -13.74 -1.25 3.23
CA LYS A 88 -14.45 -2.42 3.77
C LYS A 88 -13.60 -3.16 4.80
N MET A 89 -12.33 -3.43 4.47
CA MET A 89 -11.43 -4.17 5.35
C MET A 89 -11.02 -3.31 6.55
N GLY A 90 -10.75 -2.02 6.34
CA GLY A 90 -10.45 -1.08 7.42
C GLY A 90 -11.56 -0.95 8.46
N LEU A 91 -12.82 -0.91 8.04
CA LEU A 91 -13.96 -0.88 8.96
C LEU A 91 -14.04 -2.15 9.84
N HIS A 92 -13.65 -3.32 9.33
CA HIS A 92 -13.57 -4.55 10.12
C HIS A 92 -12.32 -4.59 11.01
N SER A 93 -11.15 -4.27 10.47
CA SER A 93 -9.86 -4.35 11.18
C SER A 93 -9.77 -3.40 12.36
N PHE A 94 -10.40 -2.23 12.27
CA PHE A 94 -10.42 -1.24 13.36
C PHE A 94 -11.58 -1.48 14.35
N GLY A 95 -12.27 -2.63 14.29
CA GLY A 95 -13.36 -2.96 15.22
C GLY A 95 -14.59 -2.06 15.11
N MET A 96 -14.72 -1.31 14.02
CA MET A 96 -15.78 -0.31 13.82
C MET A 96 -17.09 -0.94 13.34
N VAL A 97 -17.01 -2.14 12.76
CA VAL A 97 -18.17 -2.93 12.33
C VAL A 97 -17.99 -4.38 12.76
N GLU A 98 -19.02 -4.95 13.40
CA GLU A 98 -19.04 -6.37 13.76
C GLU A 98 -18.82 -7.26 12.53
N ALA A 99 -18.12 -8.38 12.69
CA ALA A 99 -17.70 -9.24 11.60
C ALA A 99 -18.86 -9.81 10.75
N ASP A 100 -20.08 -9.81 11.28
CA ASP A 100 -21.31 -10.32 10.65
C ASP A 100 -22.17 -9.23 9.98
N LYS A 101 -21.81 -7.95 10.11
CA LYS A 101 -22.52 -6.82 9.50
C LYS A 101 -21.83 -6.32 8.24
N GLU A 102 -22.64 -5.76 7.34
CA GLU A 102 -22.13 -5.09 6.16
C GLU A 102 -21.33 -3.84 6.57
N ALA A 103 -20.05 -3.82 6.21
CA ALA A 103 -19.17 -2.68 6.48
C ALA A 103 -19.55 -1.48 5.60
N VAL A 104 -20.42 -0.64 6.15
CA VAL A 104 -20.86 0.63 5.56
C VAL A 104 -20.33 1.78 6.41
N MET A 105 -19.87 2.84 5.75
CA MET A 105 -19.44 4.07 6.42
C MET A 105 -20.62 4.68 7.20
N PRO A 106 -20.46 5.00 8.50
CA PRO A 106 -21.47 5.74 9.26
C PRO A 106 -21.75 7.12 8.65
N GLU A 107 -23.00 7.58 8.75
CA GLU A 107 -23.44 8.82 8.09
C GLU A 107 -22.70 10.06 8.61
N GLU A 108 -22.41 10.09 9.91
CA GLU A 108 -21.66 11.15 10.59
C GLU A 108 -20.21 11.28 10.12
N TRP A 109 -19.65 10.22 9.54
CA TRP A 109 -18.29 10.15 9.05
C TRP A 109 -18.19 10.21 7.52
N SER A 110 -19.33 10.32 6.84
CA SER A 110 -19.39 10.47 5.38
C SER A 110 -19.16 11.94 4.97
N GLY A 111 -18.22 12.17 4.05
CA GLY A 111 -17.98 13.51 3.50
C GLY A 111 -17.08 14.41 4.35
N ILE A 112 -16.41 13.87 5.37
CA ILE A 112 -15.57 14.61 6.31
C ILE A 112 -14.12 14.79 5.81
N ALA A 113 -13.70 13.99 4.82
CA ALA A 113 -12.33 14.00 4.30
C ALA A 113 -11.96 15.38 3.73
N LYS A 114 -10.81 15.90 4.12
CA LYS A 114 -10.28 17.17 3.62
C LYS A 114 -9.57 16.95 2.29
N CYS A 115 -9.30 18.02 1.55
CA CYS A 115 -8.58 17.95 0.26
C CYS A 115 -7.26 17.17 0.36
N ASN A 116 -6.50 17.39 1.44
CA ASN A 116 -5.23 16.69 1.67
C ASN A 116 -5.42 15.17 1.91
N ASP A 117 -6.54 14.76 2.50
CA ASP A 117 -6.84 13.34 2.70
C ASP A 117 -7.18 12.67 1.37
N LEU A 118 -7.93 13.36 0.50
CA LEU A 118 -8.24 12.89 -0.85
C LEU A 118 -6.97 12.71 -1.70
N ASP A 119 -6.04 13.66 -1.61
CA ASP A 119 -4.73 13.57 -2.28
C ASP A 119 -3.89 12.41 -1.72
N LYS A 120 -3.92 12.17 -0.41
CA LYS A 120 -3.26 11.04 0.24
C LYS A 120 -3.84 9.69 -0.18
N ALA A 121 -5.17 9.54 -0.23
CA ALA A 121 -5.82 8.34 -0.73
C ALA A 121 -5.39 8.06 -2.18
N ARG A 122 -5.44 9.08 -3.04
CA ARG A 122 -4.98 8.95 -4.43
C ARG A 122 -3.51 8.55 -4.53
N SER A 123 -2.63 9.18 -3.76
CA SER A 123 -1.21 8.82 -3.76
C SER A 123 -0.97 7.41 -3.22
N THR A 124 -1.77 6.98 -2.24
CA THR A 124 -1.69 5.63 -1.67
C THR A 124 -2.10 4.56 -2.69
N ILE A 125 -3.19 4.76 -3.44
CA ILE A 125 -3.57 3.86 -4.54
C ILE A 125 -2.44 3.76 -5.59
N ARG A 126 -1.79 4.88 -5.91
CA ARG A 126 -0.64 4.88 -6.82
C ARG A 126 0.57 4.14 -6.22
N GLN A 127 0.81 4.25 -4.91
CA GLN A 127 1.95 3.64 -4.22
C GLN A 127 1.97 2.11 -4.37
N PHE A 128 0.81 1.46 -4.52
CA PHE A 128 0.72 0.03 -4.82
C PHE A 128 1.49 -0.38 -6.09
N TYR A 129 1.64 0.50 -7.08
CA TYR A 129 2.50 0.23 -8.23
C TYR A 129 3.94 -0.07 -7.77
N ARG A 130 4.51 0.81 -6.95
CA ARG A 130 5.89 0.64 -6.49
C ARG A 130 6.03 -0.59 -5.59
N ASP A 131 5.15 -0.73 -4.61
CA ASP A 131 5.35 -1.69 -3.53
C ASP A 131 4.77 -3.08 -3.84
N TRP A 132 3.79 -3.21 -4.73
CA TRP A 132 3.04 -4.45 -4.92
C TRP A 132 2.75 -4.81 -6.39
N SER A 133 3.35 -4.15 -7.37
CA SER A 133 3.33 -4.63 -8.77
C SER A 133 4.63 -5.32 -9.14
N ALA A 134 4.60 -6.15 -10.19
CA ALA A 134 5.79 -6.80 -10.71
C ALA A 134 6.72 -5.76 -11.36
N GLU A 135 6.16 -4.76 -12.02
CA GLU A 135 6.84 -3.68 -12.73
C GLU A 135 7.53 -2.70 -11.78
N GLY A 136 6.98 -2.50 -10.59
CA GLY A 136 7.60 -1.75 -9.50
C GLY A 136 8.92 -2.36 -9.00
N ARG A 137 9.21 -3.63 -9.34
CA ARG A 137 10.44 -4.32 -8.90
C ARG A 137 11.71 -3.58 -9.27
N VAL A 138 11.76 -2.94 -10.45
CA VAL A 138 12.95 -2.18 -10.87
C VAL A 138 13.27 -1.06 -9.87
N GLU A 139 12.24 -0.38 -9.38
CA GLU A 139 12.38 0.69 -8.39
C GLU A 139 12.71 0.12 -7.00
N ARG A 140 12.08 -1.00 -6.63
CA ARG A 140 12.37 -1.71 -5.38
C ARG A 140 13.81 -2.22 -5.34
N ASP A 141 14.32 -2.84 -6.40
CA ASP A 141 15.69 -3.34 -6.47
C ASP A 141 16.70 -2.20 -6.31
N ALA A 142 16.42 -1.03 -6.89
CA ALA A 142 17.26 0.15 -6.76
C ALA A 142 17.24 0.75 -5.34
N CYS A 143 16.09 0.71 -4.65
CA CYS A 143 15.94 1.29 -3.31
C CYS A 143 16.25 0.31 -2.17
N TYR A 144 15.67 -0.88 -2.21
CA TYR A 144 15.78 -1.92 -1.16
C TYR A 144 17.06 -2.74 -1.31
N GLY A 145 17.56 -2.93 -2.54
CA GLY A 145 18.80 -3.68 -2.79
C GLY A 145 20.01 -3.18 -1.99
N PRO A 146 20.29 -1.87 -1.93
CA PRO A 146 21.34 -1.33 -1.06
C PRO A 146 21.10 -1.61 0.43
N VAL A 147 19.85 -1.58 0.90
CA VAL A 147 19.47 -1.88 2.29
C VAL A 147 19.76 -3.35 2.61
N PHE A 148 19.35 -4.29 1.75
CA PHE A 148 19.62 -5.71 1.93
C PHE A 148 21.13 -6.00 2.00
N LYS A 149 21.94 -5.38 1.13
CA LYS A 149 23.39 -5.53 1.15
C LYS A 149 24.01 -5.03 2.46
N ALA A 150 23.53 -3.91 2.99
CA ALA A 150 24.00 -3.36 4.26
C ALA A 150 23.65 -4.29 5.43
N LEU A 151 22.43 -4.85 5.44
CA LEU A 151 21.99 -5.79 6.47
C LEU A 151 22.75 -7.11 6.44
N GLU A 152 23.08 -7.63 5.26
CA GLU A 152 23.92 -8.83 5.13
C GLU A 152 25.36 -8.58 5.60
N ALA A 153 25.94 -7.43 5.28
CA ALA A 153 27.25 -7.04 5.79
C ALA A 153 27.25 -6.91 7.32
N GLU A 154 26.20 -6.32 7.90
CA GLU A 154 26.06 -6.19 9.35
C GLU A 154 25.88 -7.56 10.03
N LYS A 155 25.08 -8.46 9.44
CA LYS A 155 24.93 -9.84 9.91
C LYS A 155 26.26 -10.59 9.90
N ALA A 156 27.04 -10.49 8.82
CA ALA A 156 28.37 -11.09 8.74
C ALA A 156 29.33 -10.52 9.78
N ARG A 157 29.30 -9.19 10.01
CA ARG A 157 30.11 -8.52 11.03
C ARG A 157 29.79 -9.03 12.43
N LYS A 158 28.51 -9.17 12.79
CA LYS A 158 28.07 -9.71 14.08
C LYS A 158 28.53 -11.15 14.30
N LEU A 159 28.40 -12.00 13.28
CA LEU A 159 28.87 -13.38 13.32
C LEU A 159 30.39 -13.44 13.54
N ALA A 160 31.17 -12.62 12.83
CA ALA A 160 32.61 -12.56 13.00
C ALA A 160 33.03 -12.09 14.41
N SER A 161 32.32 -11.12 15.00
CA SER A 161 32.60 -10.67 16.36
C SER A 161 32.24 -11.70 17.44
N ALA A 162 31.18 -12.49 17.23
CA ALA A 162 30.77 -13.54 18.17
C ALA A 162 31.80 -14.67 18.21
N SER A 163 32.36 -15.07 17.07
CA SER A 163 33.40 -16.10 17.00
C SER A 163 34.74 -15.71 17.64
N GLN A 164 34.99 -14.42 17.92
CA GLN A 164 36.20 -13.94 18.60
C GLN A 164 36.01 -13.84 20.13
N ALA A 165 34.78 -13.61 20.60
CA ALA A 165 34.45 -13.44 22.02
C ALA A 165 34.48 -14.75 22.84
N ASP A 166 34.35 -15.91 22.19
CA ASP A 166 34.42 -17.24 22.86
C ASP A 166 35.82 -17.59 23.42
N THR A 167 36.81 -16.71 23.26
CA THR A 167 38.18 -16.88 23.79
C THR A 167 38.51 -16.00 25.01
N ALA A 168 37.63 -15.09 25.43
CA ALA A 168 37.91 -14.17 26.54
C ALA A 168 36.78 -14.18 27.59
N THR A 169 37.06 -14.82 28.72
CA THR A 169 36.45 -14.68 30.06
C THR A 169 35.03 -14.09 30.11
N GLN A 170 34.05 -14.96 30.34
CA GLN A 170 32.68 -14.63 30.71
C GLN A 170 32.67 -13.82 32.02
N THR A 171 32.18 -12.58 31.97
CA THR A 171 31.67 -11.86 33.14
C THR A 171 30.18 -11.61 32.94
N GLU A 172 29.40 -12.10 33.89
CA GLU A 172 27.95 -12.06 33.98
C GLU A 172 27.43 -10.61 34.10
N ALA A 173 26.78 -10.06 33.07
CA ALA A 173 25.90 -8.89 33.22
C ALA A 173 25.02 -8.53 32.00
N ASP A 174 25.26 -9.06 30.80
CA ASP A 174 24.43 -8.72 29.64
C ASP A 174 23.50 -9.88 29.25
N ILE A 175 22.24 -9.55 28.98
CA ILE A 175 21.20 -10.46 28.49
C ILE A 175 21.70 -11.07 27.18
N GLN A 176 22.30 -12.26 27.27
CA GLN A 176 22.97 -12.94 26.17
C GLN A 176 21.94 -13.28 25.08
N THR A 177 21.85 -12.46 24.05
CA THR A 177 21.09 -12.83 22.84
C THR A 177 21.82 -14.00 22.20
N PRO A 178 21.18 -15.16 21.96
CA PRO A 178 21.88 -16.31 21.41
C PRO A 178 22.53 -15.93 20.08
N VAL A 179 23.74 -16.45 19.83
CA VAL A 179 24.58 -16.18 18.64
C VAL A 179 23.85 -16.46 17.31
N ASN A 180 22.76 -17.24 17.36
CA ASN A 180 21.89 -17.59 16.23
C ASN A 180 20.56 -16.83 16.19
N SER A 181 20.38 -15.77 16.99
CA SER A 181 19.17 -14.95 16.93
C SER A 181 19.10 -14.16 15.62
N PRO A 182 17.92 -14.10 14.98
CA PRO A 182 17.71 -13.26 13.80
C PRO A 182 18.02 -11.79 14.13
N LEU A 183 18.59 -11.07 13.16
CA LEU A 183 18.87 -9.65 13.32
C LEU A 183 17.52 -8.91 13.34
N ARG A 184 17.30 -8.12 14.40
CA ARG A 184 16.11 -7.28 14.53
C ARG A 184 16.28 -5.98 13.74
N VAL A 185 15.29 -5.63 12.94
CA VAL A 185 15.31 -4.48 12.03
C VAL A 185 14.05 -3.66 12.21
N LEU A 186 14.19 -2.37 12.53
CA LEU A 186 13.08 -1.41 12.54
C LEU A 186 13.06 -0.67 11.20
N VAL A 187 11.88 -0.53 10.58
CA VAL A 187 11.66 0.21 9.34
C VAL A 187 10.69 1.37 9.59
N PRO A 188 11.21 2.58 9.92
CA PRO A 188 10.38 3.78 10.04
C PRO A 188 9.85 4.25 8.68
N GLY A 189 8.59 4.67 8.63
CA GLY A 189 7.93 5.06 7.38
C GLY A 189 7.78 3.88 6.43
N ALA A 190 7.24 2.76 6.93
CA ALA A 190 7.15 1.50 6.20
C ALA A 190 6.21 1.57 4.97
N GLY A 191 5.36 2.60 4.85
CA GLY A 191 4.42 2.76 3.74
C GLY A 191 3.49 1.55 3.63
N LEU A 192 3.46 0.90 2.46
CA LEU A 192 2.64 -0.29 2.23
C LEU A 192 3.27 -1.60 2.72
N GLY A 193 4.37 -1.52 3.46
CA GLY A 193 4.96 -2.67 4.17
C GLY A 193 5.75 -3.65 3.30
N ARG A 194 5.99 -3.37 2.01
CA ARG A 194 6.71 -4.29 1.12
C ARG A 194 8.14 -4.58 1.59
N LEU A 195 8.88 -3.57 2.05
CA LEU A 195 10.23 -3.78 2.57
C LEU A 195 10.21 -4.66 3.82
N VAL A 196 9.24 -4.43 4.73
CA VAL A 196 9.07 -5.23 5.94
C VAL A 196 8.80 -6.69 5.57
N PHE A 197 7.86 -6.92 4.65
CA PHE A 197 7.55 -8.24 4.10
C PHE A 197 8.78 -8.94 3.50
N ASP A 198 9.55 -8.25 2.65
CA ASP A 198 10.73 -8.81 2.02
C ASP A 198 11.83 -9.13 3.06
N LEU A 199 12.01 -8.31 4.10
CA LEU A 199 12.95 -8.58 5.20
C LEU A 199 12.52 -9.77 6.06
N CYS A 200 11.24 -9.87 6.43
CA CYS A 200 10.72 -11.04 7.14
C CYS A 200 10.94 -12.32 6.34
N ARG A 201 10.68 -12.27 5.02
CA ARG A 201 10.94 -13.39 4.09
C ARG A 201 12.42 -13.79 4.02
N LEU A 202 13.34 -12.85 4.23
CA LEU A 202 14.78 -13.10 4.30
C LEU A 202 15.25 -13.59 5.68
N GLY A 203 14.34 -13.72 6.66
CA GLY A 203 14.64 -14.24 7.99
C GLY A 203 15.08 -13.19 9.01
N TYR A 204 14.80 -11.90 8.74
CA TYR A 204 15.00 -10.81 9.70
C TYR A 204 13.74 -10.61 10.54
N ASP A 205 13.91 -10.46 11.85
CA ASP A 205 12.81 -10.03 12.73
C ASP A 205 12.59 -8.54 12.48
N THR A 206 11.49 -8.20 11.82
CA THR A 206 11.30 -6.85 11.27
C THR A 206 10.04 -6.22 11.84
N GLU A 207 10.17 -4.99 12.29
CA GLU A 207 9.06 -4.15 12.75
C GLU A 207 8.91 -2.98 11.79
N GLY A 208 7.69 -2.77 11.28
CA GLY A 208 7.36 -1.64 10.43
C GLY A 208 6.66 -0.56 11.24
N ASN A 209 7.12 0.69 11.16
CA ASN A 209 6.43 1.81 11.78
C ASN A 209 5.88 2.76 10.71
N GLU A 210 4.62 3.17 10.84
CA GLU A 210 3.96 4.09 9.92
C GLU A 210 3.00 4.99 10.69
N ILE A 211 2.90 6.26 10.27
CA ILE A 211 2.08 7.29 10.92
C ILE A 211 0.81 7.61 10.13
N SER A 212 0.82 7.35 8.82
CA SER A 212 -0.31 7.63 7.96
C SER A 212 -1.35 6.53 8.05
N TYR A 213 -2.53 6.85 8.57
CA TYR A 213 -3.69 5.95 8.53
C TYR A 213 -4.05 5.47 7.11
N HIS A 214 -3.77 6.27 6.07
CA HIS A 214 -3.97 5.84 4.69
C HIS A 214 -3.06 4.67 4.33
N GLN A 215 -1.82 4.69 4.80
CA GLN A 215 -0.84 3.64 4.55
C GLN A 215 -1.11 2.42 5.45
N LEU A 216 -1.44 2.62 6.73
CA LEU A 216 -1.80 1.55 7.68
C LEU A 216 -3.02 0.74 7.20
N LEU A 217 -4.08 1.42 6.76
CA LEU A 217 -5.29 0.77 6.21
C LEU A 217 -4.96 -0.04 4.95
N ALA A 218 -4.18 0.54 4.04
CA ALA A 218 -3.81 -0.10 2.79
C ALA A 218 -2.80 -1.25 2.98
N SER A 219 -1.84 -1.11 3.89
CA SER A 219 -0.84 -2.13 4.22
C SER A 219 -1.48 -3.30 4.96
N SER A 220 -2.35 -3.03 5.93
CA SER A 220 -3.11 -4.07 6.63
C SER A 220 -3.94 -4.89 5.65
N TYR A 221 -4.67 -4.23 4.74
CA TYR A 221 -5.41 -4.94 3.69
C TYR A 221 -4.52 -5.87 2.86
N ILE A 222 -3.44 -5.33 2.28
CA ILE A 222 -2.66 -6.08 1.29
C ILE A 222 -1.85 -7.21 1.93
N LEU A 223 -1.39 -7.02 3.17
CA LEU A 223 -0.60 -8.01 3.91
C LEU A 223 -1.45 -9.11 4.53
N ASN A 224 -2.66 -8.78 5.00
CA ASN A 224 -3.44 -9.67 5.86
C ASN A 224 -4.74 -10.19 5.23
N SER A 225 -5.37 -9.43 4.33
CA SER A 225 -6.72 -9.74 3.84
C SER A 225 -6.83 -9.88 2.31
N CYS A 226 -5.75 -9.64 1.57
CA CYS A 226 -5.71 -9.95 0.14
C CYS A 226 -5.63 -11.46 -0.07
N ASP A 227 -6.52 -12.02 -0.88
CA ASP A 227 -6.76 -13.46 -1.00
C ASP A 227 -5.90 -14.16 -2.08
N ARG A 228 -5.32 -13.39 -3.01
CA ARG A 228 -4.47 -13.92 -4.08
C ARG A 228 -3.61 -12.85 -4.74
N ALA A 229 -2.55 -13.29 -5.42
CA ALA A 229 -1.79 -12.44 -6.33
C ALA A 229 -2.68 -11.99 -7.52
N GLY A 230 -2.45 -10.77 -8.02
CA GLY A 230 -3.20 -10.18 -9.14
C GLY A 230 -4.68 -9.94 -8.83
N ARG A 231 -5.06 -9.83 -7.56
CA ARG A 231 -6.46 -9.61 -7.12
C ARG A 231 -7.07 -8.33 -7.68
N HIS A 232 -6.25 -7.28 -7.82
CA HIS A 232 -6.66 -5.97 -8.31
C HIS A 232 -5.90 -5.58 -9.56
N THR A 233 -6.56 -4.77 -10.37
CA THR A 233 -5.94 -4.07 -11.51
C THR A 233 -5.95 -2.58 -11.19
N ILE A 234 -4.77 -1.96 -11.18
CA ILE A 234 -4.64 -0.52 -10.96
C ILE A 234 -4.14 0.21 -12.20
N TYR A 235 -4.53 1.48 -12.30
CA TYR A 235 -4.14 2.42 -13.33
C TYR A 235 -3.50 3.66 -12.67
N PRO A 236 -2.21 3.60 -12.31
CA PRO A 236 -1.55 4.62 -11.48
C PRO A 236 -1.38 5.98 -12.19
N TRP A 237 -1.45 6.02 -13.52
CA TRP A 237 -1.08 7.18 -14.34
C TRP A 237 -2.26 8.02 -14.84
N ILE A 238 -3.50 7.58 -14.61
CA ILE A 238 -4.70 8.16 -15.23
C ILE A 238 -4.99 9.60 -14.82
N HIS A 239 -4.54 9.98 -13.63
CA HIS A 239 -4.76 11.31 -13.09
C HIS A 239 -3.84 12.38 -13.70
N SER A 240 -2.75 11.99 -14.36
CA SER A 240 -1.89 12.91 -15.10
C SER A 240 -2.32 12.94 -16.56
N PHE A 241 -2.51 14.13 -17.11
CA PHE A 241 -2.81 14.32 -18.54
C PHE A 241 -1.61 14.85 -19.33
N SER A 242 -0.51 15.17 -18.62
CA SER A 242 0.71 15.75 -19.16
C SER A 242 1.80 14.69 -19.31
N ASN A 243 2.77 14.95 -20.19
CA ASN A 243 3.97 14.13 -20.40
C ASN A 243 3.72 12.67 -20.84
N HIS A 244 2.54 12.40 -21.41
CA HIS A 244 2.26 11.12 -22.07
C HIS A 244 2.72 11.16 -23.53
N ARG A 245 3.72 10.35 -23.88
CA ARG A 245 4.16 10.17 -25.28
C ARG A 245 3.05 9.60 -26.16
N SER A 246 2.22 8.72 -25.59
CA SER A 246 1.02 8.16 -26.20
C SER A 246 -0.04 7.97 -25.12
N ARG A 247 -1.32 7.96 -25.53
CA ARG A 247 -2.42 7.68 -24.60
C ARG A 247 -2.38 6.26 -24.04
N SER A 248 -1.79 5.31 -24.75
CA SER A 248 -1.57 3.95 -24.22
C SER A 248 -0.79 3.97 -22.89
N ASN A 249 0.18 4.88 -22.73
CA ASN A 249 0.96 4.99 -21.48
C ASN A 249 0.10 5.47 -20.30
N GLN A 250 -0.86 6.36 -20.53
CA GLN A 250 -1.78 6.83 -19.50
C GLN A 250 -2.69 5.70 -18.99
N PHE A 251 -3.01 4.76 -19.87
CA PHE A 251 -3.95 3.66 -19.63
C PHE A 251 -3.27 2.33 -19.34
N THR A 252 -1.95 2.31 -19.14
CA THR A 252 -1.26 1.09 -18.72
C THR A 252 -1.78 0.67 -17.35
N SER A 253 -2.19 -0.59 -17.26
CA SER A 253 -2.66 -1.21 -16.03
C SER A 253 -1.63 -2.18 -15.46
N TYR A 254 -1.73 -2.43 -14.16
CA TYR A 254 -0.83 -3.31 -13.42
C TYR A 254 -1.62 -4.18 -12.45
N GLY A 255 -1.29 -5.47 -12.44
CA GLY A 255 -1.86 -6.43 -11.50
C GLY A 255 -1.16 -6.33 -10.14
N ILE A 256 -1.95 -6.29 -9.06
CA ILE A 256 -1.45 -6.27 -7.69
C ILE A 256 -2.27 -7.20 -6.78
N PRO A 257 -1.68 -7.74 -5.70
CA PRO A 257 -0.24 -7.77 -5.46
C PRO A 257 0.47 -8.73 -6.43
N ASP A 258 1.75 -8.51 -6.73
CA ASP A 258 2.59 -9.38 -7.57
C ASP A 258 2.82 -10.76 -6.94
N VAL A 259 2.73 -10.82 -5.62
CA VAL A 259 2.83 -12.03 -4.81
C VAL A 259 1.72 -12.04 -3.77
N HIS A 260 1.20 -13.21 -3.41
CA HIS A 260 0.29 -13.33 -2.28
C HIS A 260 1.12 -13.44 -0.98
N PRO A 261 1.05 -12.47 -0.04
CA PRO A 261 1.99 -12.41 1.07
C PRO A 261 2.02 -13.68 1.92
N GLN A 262 0.85 -14.15 2.37
CA GLN A 262 0.73 -15.29 3.28
C GLN A 262 1.19 -16.59 2.60
N GLN A 263 0.84 -16.79 1.33
CA GLN A 263 1.30 -17.96 0.58
C GLN A 263 2.82 -17.90 0.37
N THR A 264 3.36 -16.71 0.06
CA THR A 264 4.79 -16.55 -0.16
C THR A 264 5.60 -16.82 1.11
N LEU A 265 5.09 -16.41 2.28
CA LEU A 265 5.68 -16.78 3.56
C LEU A 265 5.53 -18.28 3.80
N ALA A 266 4.35 -18.88 3.63
CA ALA A 266 4.16 -20.32 3.79
C ALA A 266 5.12 -21.16 2.92
N ASP A 267 5.29 -20.78 1.65
CA ASP A 267 6.19 -21.43 0.70
C ASP A 267 7.66 -21.28 1.10
N THR A 268 8.03 -20.12 1.66
CA THR A 268 9.39 -19.87 2.15
C THR A 268 9.72 -20.79 3.32
N THR A 269 8.80 -20.99 4.27
CA THR A 269 8.95 -21.96 5.36
C THR A 269 9.01 -23.39 4.83
N ALA A 270 8.13 -23.74 3.89
CA ALA A 270 8.08 -25.09 3.29
C ALA A 270 9.37 -25.43 2.53
N ALA A 271 10.03 -24.45 1.92
CA ALA A 271 11.33 -24.60 1.27
C ALA A 271 12.52 -24.66 2.25
N GLY A 272 12.27 -24.63 3.57
CA GLY A 272 13.30 -24.64 4.61
C GLY A 272 13.93 -23.28 4.89
N GLY A 273 13.37 -22.20 4.37
CA GLY A 273 13.77 -20.83 4.71
C GLY A 273 13.37 -20.47 6.15
N LYS A 274 14.20 -19.68 6.82
CA LYS A 274 13.82 -19.07 8.10
C LYS A 274 13.03 -17.80 7.81
N ILE A 275 11.86 -17.68 8.42
CA ILE A 275 11.06 -16.45 8.40
C ILE A 275 11.25 -15.74 9.73
N GLY A 276 11.55 -14.45 9.67
CA GLY A 276 11.61 -13.63 10.87
C GLY A 276 10.21 -13.26 11.35
N THR A 277 10.08 -12.84 12.59
CA THR A 277 8.80 -12.34 13.10
C THR A 277 8.50 -10.97 12.52
N MET A 278 7.25 -10.75 12.10
CA MET A 278 6.71 -9.41 11.88
C MET A 278 6.13 -8.96 13.23
N GLY A 279 6.73 -7.92 13.82
CA GLY A 279 6.16 -7.28 15.01
C GLY A 279 5.10 -6.26 14.60
N ASP A 280 3.99 -6.24 15.33
CA ASP A 280 2.95 -5.21 15.25
C ASP A 280 3.34 -3.97 16.08
#